data_AF-A0A7S3E5P5-F1
#
_entry.id   AF-A0A7S3E5P5-F1
#
_cell.length_a   1.000
_cell.length_b   1.000
_cell.length_c   1.000
_cell.angle_alpha   90.00
_cell.angle_beta   90.00
_cell.angle_gamma   90.00
#
_symmetry.space_group_name_H-M   'P 1'
#
loop_
_entity.id
_entity.type
_entity.pdbx_description
1 polymer ?
#
loop_
_entity_poly.entity_id
_entity_poly.type
_entity_poly.pdbx_seq_one_letter_code
_entity_poly.pdbx_strand_id
1 'polypeptide(L)'
;IRPAFSKLHSLSKTRLRQRLGLKRNLNTVLIVGGGDGMGPVEETCAALDKRFPEMGGGQVVVICGRNKHLVNRLKRRKWESNVEILGFVSNMHEWMAASDCIVTKAGPGTIAESLACGLPIMLN
;
A
#
# COMPACT_ATOMS: atom_id res chain seq x y z
N ILE A 1 -2.63 18.43 6.32
CA ILE A 1 -1.81 17.20 6.07
C ILE A 1 -0.69 17.11 7.11
N ARG A 2 -0.23 15.91 7.49
CA ARG A 2 0.85 15.75 8.48
C ARG A 2 2.19 16.30 7.94
N PRO A 3 3.08 16.90 8.77
CA PRO A 3 4.32 17.53 8.30
C PRO A 3 5.23 16.62 7.46
N ALA A 4 5.23 15.31 7.72
CA ALA A 4 6.05 14.34 6.98
C ALA A 4 5.75 14.31 5.46
N PHE A 5 4.55 14.71 5.04
CA PHE A 5 4.15 14.73 3.62
C PHE A 5 4.66 15.97 2.86
N SER A 6 5.19 16.99 3.56
CA SER A 6 5.72 18.20 2.92
C SER A 6 7.11 18.02 2.30
N LYS A 7 7.86 16.99 2.70
CA LYS A 7 9.27 16.76 2.30
C LYS A 7 9.45 15.66 1.25
N LEU A 8 8.36 15.23 0.61
CA LEU A 8 8.35 14.06 -0.28
C LEU A 8 9.16 14.25 -1.57
N HIS A 9 9.26 15.48 -2.08
CA HIS A 9 10.01 15.81 -3.30
C HIS A 9 11.50 15.45 -3.22
N SER A 10 12.05 15.30 -2.00
CA SER A 10 13.44 14.91 -1.78
C SER A 10 13.69 13.39 -1.80
N LEU A 11 12.63 12.57 -1.85
CA LEU A 11 12.73 11.12 -1.71
C LEU A 11 12.75 10.43 -3.07
N SER A 12 13.78 9.63 -3.31
CA SER A 12 13.82 8.72 -4.46
C SER A 12 12.94 7.50 -4.20
N LYS A 13 11.89 7.31 -5.00
CA LYS A 13 10.99 6.13 -4.99
C LYS A 13 11.78 4.82 -4.99
N THR A 14 12.80 4.70 -5.83
CA THR A 14 13.65 3.51 -5.91
C THR A 14 14.43 3.24 -4.62
N ARG A 15 14.99 4.29 -3.98
CA ARG A 15 15.69 4.15 -2.69
C ARG A 15 14.73 3.77 -1.56
N LEU A 16 13.52 4.36 -1.55
CA LEU A 16 12.48 3.99 -0.60
C LEU A 16 12.10 2.51 -0.75
N ARG A 17 11.85 2.04 -1.98
CA ARG A 17 11.55 0.63 -2.24
C ARG A 17 12.63 -0.29 -1.67
N GLN A 18 13.90 0.00 -1.96
CA GLN A 18 15.00 -0.79 -1.43
C GLN A 18 15.03 -0.80 0.10
N ARG A 19 14.85 0.36 0.75
CA ARG A 19 14.84 0.47 2.21
C ARG A 19 13.65 -0.25 2.86
N LEU A 20 12.50 -0.27 2.19
CA LEU A 20 11.27 -0.90 2.64
C LEU A 20 11.17 -2.39 2.25
N GLY A 21 12.20 -2.97 1.62
CA GLY A 21 12.22 -4.38 1.19
C GLY A 21 11.44 -4.67 -0.10
N LEU A 22 10.96 -3.64 -0.80
CA LEU A 22 10.22 -3.76 -2.05
C LEU A 22 11.15 -3.95 -3.26
N LYS A 23 10.66 -4.63 -4.28
CA LYS A 23 11.39 -4.81 -5.55
C LYS A 23 11.43 -3.48 -6.30
N ARG A 24 12.62 -3.07 -6.74
CA ARG A 24 12.85 -1.75 -7.36
C ARG A 24 12.10 -1.56 -8.69
N ASN A 25 11.98 -2.63 -9.47
CA ASN A 25 11.50 -2.59 -10.86
C ASN A 25 10.05 -3.06 -11.02
N LEU A 26 9.34 -3.34 -9.92
CA LEU A 26 7.93 -3.74 -9.97
C LEU A 26 7.02 -2.58 -9.56
N ASN A 27 5.87 -2.50 -10.21
CA ASN A 27 4.83 -1.56 -9.82
C ASN A 27 4.23 -1.97 -8.46
N THR A 28 3.99 -0.98 -7.60
CA THR A 28 3.52 -1.17 -6.23
C THR A 28 2.14 -0.58 -6.04
N VAL A 29 1.16 -1.42 -5.72
CA VAL A 29 -0.17 -0.99 -5.29
C VAL A 29 -0.24 -0.98 -3.77
N LEU A 30 -0.55 0.17 -3.18
CA LEU A 30 -0.78 0.28 -1.74
C LEU A 30 -2.27 0.11 -1.43
N ILE A 31 -2.64 -0.88 -0.62
CA ILE A 31 -3.99 -1.04 -0.10
C ILE A 31 -4.00 -0.61 1.36
N VAL A 32 -4.85 0.35 1.70
CA VAL A 32 -5.04 0.80 3.08
C VAL A 32 -6.44 0.39 3.53
N GLY A 33 -6.51 -0.72 4.27
CA GLY A 33 -7.68 -1.05 5.06
C GLY A 33 -7.76 -0.07 6.21
N GLY A 34 -8.83 0.73 6.31
CA GLY A 34 -8.98 1.73 7.37
C GLY A 34 -8.79 1.15 8.78
N GLY A 35 -8.79 2.01 9.82
CA GLY A 35 -8.48 1.60 11.22
C GLY A 35 -9.16 0.33 11.73
N ASP A 36 -10.37 0.03 11.24
CA ASP A 36 -11.18 -1.15 11.61
C ASP A 36 -11.09 -2.32 10.61
N GLY A 37 -10.31 -2.19 9.53
CA GLY A 37 -10.20 -3.17 8.43
C GLY A 37 -11.49 -3.37 7.63
N MET A 38 -12.33 -2.35 7.57
CA MET A 38 -13.53 -2.30 6.73
C MET A 38 -13.16 -2.24 5.24
N GLY A 39 -13.93 -2.92 4.41
CA GLY A 39 -13.80 -2.95 2.95
C GLY A 39 -13.17 -4.25 2.42
N PRO A 40 -13.26 -4.49 1.11
CA PRO A 40 -12.84 -5.74 0.48
C PRO A 40 -11.31 -5.81 0.27
N VAL A 41 -10.53 -5.57 1.34
CA VAL A 41 -9.06 -5.50 1.29
C VAL A 41 -8.47 -6.82 0.82
N GLU A 42 -8.98 -7.93 1.35
CA GLU A 42 -8.48 -9.26 1.02
C GLU A 42 -8.84 -9.67 -0.40
N GLU A 43 -10.06 -9.36 -0.84
CA GLU A 43 -10.56 -9.61 -2.17
C GLU A 43 -9.80 -8.78 -3.21
N THR A 44 -9.52 -7.51 -2.90
CA THR A 44 -8.70 -6.64 -3.76
C THR A 44 -7.28 -7.17 -3.88
N CYS A 45 -6.67 -7.55 -2.75
CA CYS A 45 -5.33 -8.14 -2.74
C CYS A 45 -5.28 -9.45 -3.54
N ALA A 46 -6.29 -10.31 -3.37
CA ALA A 46 -6.45 -11.57 -4.12
C ALA A 46 -6.62 -11.35 -5.62
N ALA A 47 -7.39 -10.35 -6.01
CA ALA A 47 -7.60 -10.02 -7.42
C ALA A 47 -6.29 -9.54 -8.07
N LEU A 48 -5.53 -8.68 -7.39
CA LEU A 48 -4.23 -8.21 -7.87
C LEU A 48 -3.20 -9.34 -7.94
N ASP A 49 -3.13 -10.18 -6.92
CA ASP A 49 -2.22 -11.33 -6.86
C ASP A 49 -2.40 -12.27 -8.06
N LYS A 50 -3.65 -12.50 -8.47
CA LYS A 50 -3.98 -13.32 -9.64
C LYS A 50 -3.61 -12.65 -10.97
N ARG A 51 -3.62 -11.33 -11.06
CA ARG A 51 -3.41 -10.59 -12.32
C ARG A 51 -1.98 -10.18 -12.57
N PHE A 52 -1.20 -9.92 -11.52
CA PHE A 52 0.18 -9.47 -11.68
C PHE A 52 1.08 -10.45 -12.45
N PRO A 53 0.99 -11.78 -12.32
CA PRO A 53 1.76 -12.71 -13.15
C PRO A 53 1.50 -12.51 -14.65
N GLU A 54 0.24 -12.26 -15.04
CA GLU A 54 -0.17 -12.03 -16.44
C GLU A 54 0.34 -10.66 -16.99
N MET A 55 0.62 -9.71 -16.09
CA MET A 55 1.06 -8.35 -16.43
C MET A 55 2.58 -8.17 -16.43
N GLY A 56 3.36 -9.26 -16.32
CA GLY A 56 4.83 -9.19 -16.21
C GLY A 56 5.34 -8.90 -14.80
N GLY A 57 4.47 -9.02 -13.79
CA GLY A 57 4.79 -8.89 -12.38
C GLY A 57 4.26 -7.62 -11.72
N GLY A 58 4.16 -7.68 -10.39
CA GLY A 58 3.73 -6.56 -9.55
C GLY A 58 3.96 -6.86 -8.07
N GLN A 59 3.73 -5.87 -7.23
CA GLN A 59 3.76 -6.04 -5.78
C GLN A 59 2.63 -5.26 -5.10
N VAL A 60 2.11 -5.84 -4.01
CA VAL A 60 1.06 -5.23 -3.20
C VAL A 60 1.63 -4.94 -1.82
N VAL A 61 1.35 -3.76 -1.29
CA VAL A 61 1.56 -3.45 0.13
C VAL A 61 0.19 -3.30 0.75
N VAL A 62 -0.09 -4.05 1.81
CA VAL A 62 -1.34 -3.95 2.57
C VAL A 62 -1.05 -3.40 3.95
N ILE A 63 -1.56 -2.21 4.25
CA ILE A 63 -1.49 -1.61 5.59
C ILE A 63 -2.85 -1.78 6.27
N CYS A 64 -2.89 -2.68 7.24
CA CYS A 64 -4.11 -3.06 7.98
C CYS A 64 -4.37 -2.17 9.21
N GLY A 65 -3.47 -1.23 9.51
CA GLY A 65 -3.58 -0.39 10.70
C GLY A 65 -3.61 -1.21 11.99
N ARG A 66 -4.65 -1.01 12.81
CA ARG A 66 -4.79 -1.71 14.10
C ARG A 66 -5.49 -3.08 13.97
N ASN A 67 -5.98 -3.45 12.79
CA ASN A 67 -6.68 -4.70 12.57
C ASN A 67 -5.71 -5.90 12.51
N LYS A 68 -5.33 -6.43 13.68
CA LYS A 68 -4.45 -7.61 13.81
C LYS A 68 -5.06 -8.88 13.23
N HIS A 69 -6.38 -9.02 13.25
CA HIS A 69 -7.06 -10.18 12.68
C HIS A 69 -6.85 -10.27 11.17
N LEU A 70 -6.96 -9.13 10.47
CA LEU A 70 -6.70 -9.03 9.03
C LEU A 70 -5.23 -9.33 8.70
N VAL A 71 -4.28 -8.75 9.45
CA VAL A 71 -2.85 -9.05 9.29
C VAL A 71 -2.59 -10.55 9.38
N ASN A 72 -3.10 -11.20 10.42
CA ASN A 72 -2.90 -12.62 10.64
C ASN A 72 -3.54 -13.48 9.54
N ARG A 73 -4.72 -13.08 9.05
CA ARG A 73 -5.42 -13.80 7.99
C ARG A 73 -4.67 -13.72 6.66
N LEU A 74 -4.26 -12.52 6.25
CA LEU A 74 -3.52 -12.30 5.02
C LEU A 74 -2.13 -12.97 5.05
N LYS A 75 -1.45 -12.97 6.21
CA LYS A 75 -0.12 -13.60 6.34
C LYS A 75 -0.14 -15.13 6.29
N ARG A 76 -1.28 -15.77 6.58
CA ARG A 76 -1.44 -17.24 6.45
C ARG A 76 -1.68 -17.69 5.02
N ARG A 77 -2.08 -16.76 4.15
CA ARG A 77 -2.31 -17.05 2.73
C ARG A 77 -0.98 -17.09 1.98
N LYS A 78 -0.87 -18.03 1.03
CA LYS A 78 0.21 -18.01 0.04
C LYS A 78 -0.19 -17.07 -1.10
N TRP A 79 0.73 -16.19 -1.46
CA TRP A 79 0.58 -15.23 -2.54
C TRP A 79 1.55 -15.62 -3.66
N GLU A 80 1.11 -15.49 -4.91
CA GLU A 80 1.96 -15.75 -6.09
C GLU A 80 2.86 -14.55 -6.40
N SER A 81 2.39 -13.35 -6.07
CA SER A 81 3.07 -12.07 -6.23
C SER A 81 3.79 -11.64 -4.95
N ASN A 82 4.56 -10.55 -5.04
CA ASN A 82 5.21 -9.97 -3.87
C ASN A 82 4.15 -9.19 -3.05
N VAL A 83 3.69 -9.75 -1.94
CA VAL A 83 2.70 -9.13 -1.06
C VAL A 83 3.31 -8.85 0.31
N GLU A 84 3.42 -7.57 0.66
CA GLU A 84 3.89 -7.11 1.96
C GLU A 84 2.69 -6.76 2.86
N ILE A 85 2.61 -7.36 4.05
CA ILE A 85 1.45 -7.23 4.94
C ILE A 85 1.89 -6.60 6.26
N LEU A 86 1.40 -5.39 6.50
CA LEU A 86 1.77 -4.53 7.60
C LEU A 86 0.56 -4.26 8.50
N GLY A 87 0.84 -4.12 9.80
CA GLY A 87 -0.13 -3.58 10.76
C GLY A 87 -0.11 -2.06 10.75
N PHE A 88 0.05 -1.47 11.92
CA PHE A 88 0.21 -0.02 12.05
C PHE A 88 1.63 0.38 11.67
N VAL A 89 1.76 1.44 10.86
CA VAL A 89 3.05 2.02 10.48
C VAL A 89 3.09 3.50 10.85
N SER A 90 4.23 3.95 11.38
CA SER A 90 4.46 5.37 11.69
C SER A 90 4.95 6.16 10.46
N ASN A 91 5.54 5.47 9.48
CA ASN A 91 6.15 6.04 8.28
C ASN A 91 5.26 5.93 7.02
N MET A 92 3.94 6.16 7.14
CA MET A 92 2.97 6.08 6.02
C MET A 92 3.40 6.86 4.77
N HIS A 93 3.99 8.04 4.96
CA HIS A 93 4.50 8.90 3.89
C HIS A 93 5.55 8.18 3.01
N GLU A 94 6.37 7.30 3.58
CA GLU A 94 7.36 6.52 2.82
C GLU A 94 6.70 5.40 2.01
N TRP A 95 5.72 4.72 2.60
CA TRP A 95 4.95 3.67 1.92
C TRP A 95 4.13 4.24 0.76
N MET A 96 3.54 5.42 0.94
CA MET A 96 2.85 6.14 -0.12
C MET A 96 3.84 6.57 -1.22
N ALA A 97 4.96 7.20 -0.87
CA ALA A 97 5.95 7.64 -1.87
C ALA A 97 6.66 6.49 -2.61
N ALA A 98 6.72 5.29 -2.01
CA ALA A 98 7.23 4.08 -2.66
C ALA A 98 6.22 3.41 -3.62
N SER A 99 4.96 3.84 -3.59
CA SER A 99 3.84 3.25 -4.34
C SER A 99 3.55 3.98 -5.64
N ASP A 100 2.83 3.31 -6.55
CA ASP A 100 2.41 3.87 -7.84
C ASP A 100 0.92 4.22 -7.87
N CYS A 101 0.11 3.57 -7.03
CA CYS A 101 -1.25 3.98 -6.74
C CYS A 101 -1.67 3.52 -5.35
N ILE A 102 -2.81 4.01 -4.88
CA ILE A 102 -3.40 3.62 -3.60
C ILE A 102 -4.86 3.20 -3.78
N VAL A 103 -5.23 2.07 -3.19
CA VAL A 103 -6.61 1.63 -2.96
C VAL A 103 -6.96 1.89 -1.51
N THR A 104 -7.99 2.68 -1.26
CA THR A 104 -8.38 3.05 0.11
C THR A 104 -9.83 3.51 0.17
N LYS A 105 -10.41 3.50 1.37
CA LYS A 105 -11.72 4.10 1.62
C LYS A 105 -11.68 5.61 1.41
N ALA A 106 -12.85 6.24 1.28
CA ALA A 106 -13.00 7.70 1.16
C ALA A 106 -12.72 8.47 2.48
N GLY A 107 -11.59 8.20 3.14
CA GLY A 107 -11.13 8.92 4.32
C GLY A 107 -10.44 10.24 3.94
N PRO A 108 -10.89 11.40 4.43
CA PRO A 108 -10.38 12.70 3.99
C PRO A 108 -8.87 12.86 4.25
N GLY A 109 -8.37 12.33 5.37
CA GLY A 109 -6.94 12.34 5.69
C GLY A 109 -6.10 11.56 4.66
N THR A 110 -6.50 10.31 4.36
CA THR A 110 -5.80 9.48 3.37
C THR A 110 -5.87 10.08 1.98
N ILE A 111 -7.02 10.64 1.59
CA ILE A 111 -7.18 11.32 0.29
C ILE A 111 -6.23 12.51 0.19
N ALA A 112 -6.23 13.41 1.18
CA ALA A 112 -5.37 14.59 1.17
C ALA A 112 -3.87 14.22 1.15
N GLU A 113 -3.48 13.16 1.86
CA GLU A 113 -2.11 12.65 1.86
C GLU A 113 -1.73 12.01 0.53
N SER A 114 -2.64 11.26 -0.10
CA SER A 114 -2.41 10.64 -1.40
C SER A 114 -2.25 11.70 -2.50
N LEU A 115 -3.06 12.75 -2.47
CA LEU A 115 -2.92 13.90 -3.36
C LEU A 115 -1.59 14.62 -3.16
N ALA A 116 -1.15 14.81 -1.90
CA ALA A 116 0.16 15.39 -1.60
C ALA A 116 1.32 14.51 -2.10
N CYS A 117 1.13 13.19 -2.18
CA CYS A 117 2.08 12.25 -2.77
C CYS A 117 2.01 12.16 -4.30
N GLY A 118 1.02 12.78 -4.96
CA GLY A 118 0.77 12.57 -6.39
C GLY A 118 0.34 11.13 -6.73
N LEU A 119 -0.26 10.42 -5.77
CA LEU A 119 -0.73 9.05 -5.97
C LEU A 119 -2.13 9.04 -6.60
N PRO A 120 -2.34 8.36 -7.74
CA PRO A 120 -3.66 7.98 -8.20
C PRO A 120 -4.42 7.18 -7.13
N ILE A 121 -5.68 7.55 -6.90
CA ILE A 121 -6.53 7.00 -5.83
C ILE A 121 -7.64 6.16 -6.45
N MET A 122 -7.78 4.92 -5.98
CA MET A 122 -8.93 4.06 -6.23
C MET A 122 -9.72 3.92 -4.92
N LEU A 123 -10.98 4.39 -4.94
CA LEU A 123 -11.83 4.34 -3.76
C LEU A 123 -12.54 2.99 -3.65
N ASN A 124 -12.55 2.43 -2.43
CA ASN A 124 -13.30 1.23 -2.08
C ASN A 124 -14.32 1.45 -0.95
#